data_AF-A0A1M5JPH1-F1
#
_entry.id   AF-A0A1M5JPH1-F1
#
_cell.length_a   1.000
_cell.length_b   1.000
_cell.length_c   1.000
_cell.angle_alpha   90.00
_cell.angle_beta   90.00
_cell.angle_gamma   90.00
#
_symmetry.space_group_name_H-M   'P 1'
#
loop_
_entity.id
_entity.type
_entity.pdbx_description
1 polymer ?
#
loop_
_entity_poly.entity_id
_entity_poly.type
_entity_poly.pdbx_seq_one_letter_code
_entity_poly.pdbx_strand_id
1 'polypeptide(L)' 'MAIIRSMDWVNEGGRVHPTEVDCEVRAIREEGATYLQVSTFGSDYRQREKKVSQTLQFDRSAALRLAAYIRQTFGEGD' A
#
# COMPACT_ATOMS: atom_id res chain seq x y z
N MET A 1 -12.30 0.21 0.77
CA MET A 1 -11.34 1.21 1.28
C MET A 1 -11.19 1.00 2.78
N ALA A 2 -9.97 1.06 3.31
CA ALA A 2 -9.70 0.97 4.73
C ALA A 2 -8.51 1.86 5.12
N ILE A 3 -8.51 2.36 6.35
CA ILE A 3 -7.36 3.02 6.97
C ILE A 3 -6.64 1.97 7.83
N ILE A 4 -5.33 1.84 7.66
CA ILE A 4 -4.51 0.91 8.43
C ILE A 4 -4.43 1.40 9.88
N ARG A 5 -4.92 0.57 10.80
CA ARG A 5 -4.90 0.83 12.25
C ARG A 5 -3.63 0.30 12.94
N SER A 6 -3.12 -0.84 12.49
CA SER A 6 -1.92 -1.48 13.03
C SER A 6 -1.23 -2.31 11.94
N MET A 7 0.09 -2.46 12.09
CA MET A 7 0.92 -3.35 11.28
C MET A 7 1.96 -3.98 12.20
N ASP A 8 2.09 -5.30 12.07
CA ASP A 8 3.03 -6.13 12.81
C ASP A 8 3.87 -6.92 11.81
N TRP A 9 5.15 -7.10 12.14
CA TRP A 9 6.07 -7.87 11.31
C TRP A 9 5.88 -9.36 11.57
N VAL A 10 5.80 -10.15 10.48
CA VAL A 10 5.69 -11.60 10.54
C VAL A 10 6.93 -12.19 9.86
N ASN A 11 7.74 -12.95 10.62
CA ASN A 11 9.04 -13.47 10.17
C ASN A 11 8.95 -14.68 9.22
N GLU A 12 7.80 -15.34 9.13
CA GLU A 12 7.65 -16.61 8.43
C GLU A 12 6.39 -16.62 7.56
N GLY A 13 6.51 -17.28 6.40
CA GLY A 13 5.39 -17.52 5.48
C GLY A 13 5.34 -16.59 4.27
N GLY A 14 4.40 -16.89 3.37
CA GLY A 14 4.17 -16.16 2.13
C GLY A 14 4.70 -16.86 0.88
N ARG A 15 4.07 -16.57 -0.25
CA ARG A 15 4.55 -16.87 -1.61
C ARG A 15 4.34 -15.60 -2.43
N VAL A 16 5.26 -15.31 -3.35
CA VAL A 16 5.06 -14.21 -4.31
C VAL A 16 3.76 -14.48 -5.07
N HIS A 17 2.87 -13.48 -5.13
CA HIS A 17 1.61 -13.61 -5.84
C HIS A 17 1.87 -13.71 -7.35
N PRO A 18 1.16 -14.58 -8.11
CA PRO A 18 1.46 -14.84 -9.52
C PRO A 18 1.01 -13.72 -10.48
N THR A 19 0.50 -12.60 -9.98
CA THR A 19 -0.05 -11.51 -10.79
C THR A 19 0.45 -10.17 -10.30
N GLU A 20 0.66 -9.26 -11.23
CA GLU A 20 1.00 -7.86 -10.97
C GLU A 20 -0.23 -6.98 -11.21
N VAL A 21 -0.27 -5.83 -10.53
CA VAL A 21 -1.37 -4.86 -10.62
C VAL A 21 -0.80 -3.45 -10.71
N ASP A 22 -1.43 -2.61 -11.51
CA ASP A 22 -1.20 -1.17 -11.46
C ASP A 22 -1.81 -0.58 -10.18
N CYS A 23 -1.25 0.53 -9.71
CA CYS A 23 -1.84 1.32 -8.65
C CYS A 23 -1.64 2.82 -8.83
N GLU A 24 -2.47 3.59 -8.14
CA GLU A 24 -2.25 5.02 -7.94
C GLU A 24 -1.91 5.30 -6.48
N VAL A 25 -0.97 6.23 -6.28
CA VAL A 25 -0.59 6.74 -4.97
C VAL A 25 -0.89 8.24 -4.91
N ARG A 26 -1.54 8.70 -3.84
CA ARG A 26 -1.82 10.12 -3.63
C ARG A 26 -1.83 10.48 -2.15
N ALA A 27 -1.53 11.74 -1.85
CA ALA A 27 -1.75 12.30 -0.52
C ALA A 27 -3.18 12.86 -0.42
N ILE A 28 -3.89 12.50 0.64
CA ILE A 28 -5.21 13.05 1.00
C ILE A 28 -5.02 13.93 2.24
N ARG A 29 -5.63 15.11 2.25
CA ARG A 29 -5.62 16.03 3.40
C ARG A 29 -7.04 16.17 3.94
N GLU A 30 -7.21 15.97 5.24
CA GLU A 30 -8.50 16.04 5.92
C GLU A 30 -8.28 16.53 7.35
N GLU A 31 -8.97 17.59 7.77
CA GLU A 31 -8.96 18.12 9.15
C GLU A 31 -7.56 18.28 9.78
N GLY A 32 -6.58 18.72 8.99
CA GLY A 32 -5.19 18.91 9.45
C GLY A 32 -4.34 17.62 9.49
N ALA A 33 -4.93 16.47 9.19
CA ALA A 33 -4.22 15.21 8.97
C ALA A 33 -3.87 15.03 7.49
N THR A 34 -2.81 14.27 7.23
CA THR A 34 -2.42 13.82 5.88
C THR A 34 -2.35 12.31 5.87
N TYR A 35 -2.98 11.71 4.86
CA TYR A 35 -3.00 10.28 4.63
C TYR A 35 -2.32 9.95 3.29
N LEU A 36 -1.53 8.89 3.27
CA LEU A 36 -1.06 8.28 2.04
C LEU A 36 -2.12 7.28 1.57
N GLN A 37 -2.68 7.46 0.39
CA GLN A 37 -3.62 6.52 -0.21
C GLN A 37 -2.96 5.74 -1.34
N VAL A 38 -3.12 4.42 -1.33
CA VAL A 38 -2.75 3.51 -2.42
C VAL A 38 -4.01 2.80 -2.91
N SER A 39 -4.32 2.94 -4.21
CA SER A 39 -5.46 2.28 -4.85
C SER A 39 -4.97 1.35 -5.95
N THR A 40 -5.15 0.05 -5.81
CA THR A 40 -4.79 -0.94 -6.82
C THR A 40 -5.95 -1.18 -7.79
N PHE A 41 -5.62 -1.47 -9.04
CA PHE A 41 -6.56 -1.88 -10.08
C PHE A 41 -6.54 -3.40 -10.24
N GLY A 42 -7.62 -4.00 -10.76
CA GLY A 42 -7.62 -5.44 -11.02
C GLY A 42 -6.55 -5.86 -12.03
N SER A 43 -5.91 -7.02 -11.83
CA SER A 43 -4.83 -7.55 -12.70
C SER A 43 -5.27 -7.79 -14.16
N ASP A 44 -4.31 -7.66 -15.09
CA ASP A 44 -4.40 -7.44 -16.56
C ASP A 44 -5.14 -8.44 -17.46
N TYR A 45 -6.17 -9.13 -16.99
CA TYR A 45 -7.05 -9.94 -17.86
C TYR A 45 -8.35 -9.21 -18.28
N ARG A 46 -8.49 -7.91 -18.04
CA ARG A 46 -9.69 -7.15 -18.42
C ARG A 46 -9.35 -5.93 -19.26
N GLN A 47 -9.72 -5.97 -20.55
CA GLN A 47 -9.72 -4.86 -21.51
C GLN A 47 -10.63 -3.66 -21.13
N ARG A 48 -11.10 -3.55 -19.88
CA ARG A 48 -12.04 -2.49 -19.48
C ARG A 48 -11.48 -1.71 -18.29
N GLU A 49 -11.51 -0.39 -18.47
CA GLU A 49 -11.50 0.71 -17.49
C GLU A 49 -10.99 0.36 -16.08
N LYS A 50 -9.90 1.03 -15.65
CA LYS A 50 -9.20 0.87 -14.36
C LYS A 50 -10.16 0.80 -13.17
N LYS A 51 -10.72 -0.38 -12.89
CA LYS A 51 -11.62 -0.59 -11.76
C LYS A 51 -10.79 -0.81 -10.52
N VAL A 52 -10.91 0.10 -9.56
CA VAL A 52 -10.27 -0.02 -8.25
C VAL A 52 -10.74 -1.32 -7.59
N SER A 53 -9.77 -2.17 -7.25
CA SER A 53 -10.00 -3.43 -6.53
C SER A 53 -9.92 -3.18 -5.02
N GLN A 54 -8.89 -2.45 -4.60
CA GLN A 54 -8.61 -2.18 -3.19
C GLN A 54 -8.04 -0.78 -3.03
N THR A 55 -8.35 -0.16 -1.88
CA THR A 55 -7.78 1.12 -1.46
C THR A 55 -7.38 1.02 0.00
N LEU A 56 -6.12 1.33 0.27
CA LEU A 56 -5.54 1.43 1.60
C LEU A 56 -5.11 2.87 1.86
N GLN A 57 -5.37 3.35 3.08
CA GLN A 57 -4.87 4.62 3.56
C GLN A 57 -3.99 4.42 4.79
N PHE A 58 -2.93 5.22 4.87
CA PHE A 58 -2.00 5.21 5.98
C PHE A 58 -1.96 6.62 6.56
N ASP A 59 -2.22 6.76 7.85
CA ASP A 59 -1.87 7.99 8.56
C ASP A 59 -0.33 8.13 8.66
N ARG A 60 0.14 9.23 9.23
CA ARG A 60 1.58 9.49 9.37
C ARG A 60 2.31 8.37 10.12
N SER A 61 1.73 7.84 11.19
CA SER A 61 2.36 6.82 12.03
C SER A 61 2.47 5.48 11.30
N ALA A 62 1.39 5.06 10.64
CA ALA A 62 1.36 3.85 9.84
C ALA A 62 2.28 3.96 8.62
N ALA A 63 2.30 5.10 7.93
CA ALA A 63 3.18 5.32 6.78
C ALA A 63 4.67 5.24 7.16
N LEU A 64 5.06 5.81 8.31
CA LEU A 64 6.44 5.69 8.82
C LEU A 64 6.80 4.25 9.19
N ARG A 65 5.85 3.48 9.74
CA ARG A 65 6.06 2.06 10.02
C ARG A 65 6.20 1.23 8.75
N LEU A 66 5.39 1.49 7.73
CA LEU A 66 5.53 0.86 6.41
C LEU A 66 6.91 1.16 5.81
N ALA A 67 7.36 2.42 5.87
CA ALA A 67 8.69 2.80 5.38
C ALA A 67 9.82 2.08 6.14
N ALA A 68 9.68 1.90 7.46
CA ALA A 68 10.65 1.13 8.24
C ALA A 68 10.71 -0.33 7.79
N TYR A 69 9.58 -0.97 7.51
CA TYR A 69 9.55 -2.35 7.00
C TYR A 69 10.09 -2.49 5.58
N ILE A 70 9.83 -1.51 4.70
CA ILE A 70 10.45 -1.45 3.37
C ILE A 70 11.98 -1.40 3.50
N ARG A 71 12.51 -0.49 4.35
CA ARG A 71 13.96 -0.40 4.61
C ARG A 71 14.52 -1.66 5.25
N GLN A 72 13.82 -2.27 6.19
CA GLN A 72 14.24 -3.54 6.80
C GLN A 72 14.32 -4.67 5.76
N THR A 73 13.45 -4.65 4.74
CA THR A 73 13.38 -5.69 3.71
C THR A 73 14.45 -5.53 2.64
N PHE A 74 14.71 -4.30 2.20
CA PHE A 74 15.60 -4.03 1.05
C PHE A 74 16.91 -3.32 1.40
N GLY A 75 17.11 -2.92 2.67
CA GLY A 75 18.19 -2.04 3.11
C GLY A 75 17.83 -0.56 3.03
N GLU A 76 18.73 0.31 3.48
CA GLU A 76 18.73 1.71 3.06
C GLU A 76 19.28 1.73 1.63
N GLY A 77 18.47 2.15 0.64
CA GLY A 77 18.96 2.28 -0.73
C GLY A 77 20.11 3.31 -0.79
N ASP A 78 21.10 3.04 -1.65
CA ASP A 78 22.09 4.04 -2.08
C ASP A 78 21.42 5.27 -2.72
#